data_AF-A0A0Q8QKW7-F1
#
_entry.id   AF-A0A0Q8QKW7-F1
#
_cell.length_a   1.000
_cell.length_b   1.000
_cell.length_c   1.000
_cell.angle_alpha   90.00
_cell.angle_beta   90.00
_cell.angle_gamma   90.00
#
_symmetry.space_group_name_H-M   'P 1'
#
loop_
_entity.id
_entity.type
_entity.pdbx_description
1 polymer ?
#
loop_
_entity_poly.entity_id
_entity_poly.type
_entity_poly.pdbx_seq_one_letter_code
_entity_poly.pdbx_strand_id
1 'polypeptide(L)'
;MGTHMRPADGAMTLAEMKEFASFPAATQRYIRRSLDVGLAREDALARWSRDVIESASIMAQARIYSRLDHIRDLVPDDSGLDAVEPFLSPLVTVSAFDLGQDRLNSFGAYRFLYERLIGAHVRPWLPAAFCAAAALPHLHPEKRRVLLQSISEAAATAPGWSNREPVFFPEWVDKVEARLPN
;
A
#
# COMPACT_ATOMS: atom_id res chain seq x y z
N MET A 1 -7.41 20.68 22.74
CA MET A 1 -8.59 19.79 22.84
C MET A 1 -8.10 18.36 22.71
N GLY A 2 -8.07 17.61 23.81
CA GLY A 2 -7.63 16.21 23.77
C GLY A 2 -8.69 15.36 23.10
N THR A 3 -8.37 14.80 21.94
CA THR A 3 -9.18 13.77 21.29
C THR A 3 -9.21 12.54 22.19
N HIS A 4 -10.30 12.33 22.91
CA HIS A 4 -10.56 11.06 23.58
C HIS A 4 -10.64 9.96 22.51
N MET A 5 -9.59 9.16 22.40
CA MET A 5 -9.57 7.95 21.57
C MET A 5 -10.72 7.04 22.01
N ARG A 6 -11.63 6.69 21.10
CA ARG A 6 -12.69 5.75 21.43
C ARG A 6 -12.06 4.36 21.64
N PRO A 7 -12.55 3.54 22.58
CA PRO A 7 -11.99 2.21 22.84
C PRO A 7 -11.91 1.30 21.59
N ALA A 8 -12.84 1.48 20.65
CA ALA A 8 -12.85 0.76 19.36
C ALA A 8 -11.68 1.16 18.43
N ASP A 9 -11.20 2.40 18.53
CA ASP A 9 -10.09 2.91 17.72
C ASP A 9 -8.76 2.28 18.18
N GLY A 10 -8.61 2.04 19.49
CA GLY A 10 -7.43 1.38 20.07
C GLY A 10 -7.30 -0.09 19.66
N ALA A 11 -8.41 -0.85 19.68
CA ALA A 11 -8.41 -2.25 19.23
C ALA A 11 -8.10 -2.38 17.73
N MET A 12 -8.61 -1.47 16.91
CA MET A 12 -8.38 -1.43 15.47
C MET A 12 -6.93 -1.04 15.14
N THR A 13 -6.39 -0.02 15.80
CA THR A 13 -4.98 0.38 15.68
C THR A 13 -4.07 -0.82 15.99
N LEU A 14 -4.35 -1.55 17.07
CA LEU A 14 -3.58 -2.75 17.43
C LEU A 14 -3.68 -3.86 16.37
N ALA A 15 -4.84 -4.05 15.75
CA ALA A 15 -5.01 -5.03 14.68
C ALA A 15 -4.18 -4.66 13.45
N GLU A 16 -4.20 -3.40 13.02
CA GLU A 16 -3.41 -2.90 11.90
C GLU A 16 -1.89 -2.97 12.20
N MET A 17 -1.47 -2.67 13.43
CA MET A 17 -0.07 -2.83 13.85
C MET A 17 0.38 -4.29 13.78
N LYS A 18 -0.46 -5.23 14.24
CA LYS A 18 -0.18 -6.68 14.17
C LYS A 18 -0.10 -7.17 12.74
N GLU A 19 -1.02 -6.73 11.87
CA GLU A 19 -0.95 -7.04 10.45
C GLU A 19 0.36 -6.54 9.84
N PHE A 20 0.71 -5.28 10.08
CA PHE A 20 1.95 -4.70 9.57
C PHE A 20 3.21 -5.44 10.06
N ALA A 21 3.25 -5.79 11.34
CA ALA A 21 4.36 -6.53 11.94
C ALA A 21 4.51 -7.95 11.35
N SER A 22 3.44 -8.53 10.79
CA SER A 22 3.49 -9.84 10.14
C SER A 22 4.24 -9.82 8.79
N PHE A 23 4.38 -8.65 8.16
CA PHE A 23 5.06 -8.54 6.89
C PHE A 23 6.59 -8.66 7.02
N PRO A 24 7.30 -9.17 5.99
CA PRO A 24 8.75 -9.18 5.96
C PRO A 24 9.35 -7.79 6.14
N ALA A 25 10.54 -7.69 6.75
CA ALA A 25 11.20 -6.41 7.00
C ALA A 25 11.37 -5.54 5.74
N ALA A 26 11.67 -6.15 4.60
CA ALA A 26 11.79 -5.44 3.32
C ALA A 26 10.44 -4.84 2.86
N THR A 27 9.34 -5.56 3.07
CA THR A 27 7.97 -5.10 2.78
C THR A 27 7.58 -3.96 3.72
N GLN A 28 7.83 -4.12 5.02
CA GLN A 28 7.57 -3.06 6.00
C GLN A 28 8.33 -1.77 5.65
N ARG A 29 9.62 -1.90 5.28
CA ARG A 29 10.45 -0.77 4.84
C ARG A 29 9.87 -0.10 3.59
N TYR A 30 9.45 -0.90 2.61
CA TYR A 30 8.85 -0.39 1.38
C TYR A 30 7.53 0.34 1.64
N ILE A 31 6.65 -0.21 2.48
CA ILE A 31 5.38 0.42 2.83
C ILE A 31 5.62 1.79 3.48
N ARG A 32 6.47 1.87 4.52
CA ARG A 32 6.80 3.15 5.17
C ARG A 32 7.30 4.20 4.15
N ARG A 33 8.30 3.83 3.32
CA ARG A 33 8.82 4.68 2.25
C ARG A 33 7.72 5.13 1.28
N SER A 34 6.87 4.21 0.87
CA SER A 34 5.78 4.48 -0.08
C SER A 34 4.76 5.44 0.51
N LEU A 35 4.45 5.33 1.81
CA LEU A 35 3.59 6.28 2.50
C LEU A 35 4.24 7.66 2.58
N ASP A 36 5.55 7.76 2.87
CA ASP A 36 6.23 9.05 2.92
C ASP A 36 6.27 9.74 1.54
N VAL A 37 6.48 8.97 0.47
CA VAL A 37 6.43 9.48 -0.91
C VAL A 37 4.99 9.87 -1.30
N GLY A 38 4.01 8.98 -1.08
CA GLY A 38 2.64 9.15 -1.59
C GLY A 38 1.75 10.08 -0.78
N LEU A 39 2.15 10.41 0.45
CA LEU A 39 1.47 11.36 1.33
C LEU A 39 2.33 12.60 1.62
N ALA A 40 3.48 12.74 0.95
CA ALA A 40 4.40 13.87 1.07
C ALA A 40 4.74 14.24 2.54
N ARG A 41 5.00 13.23 3.38
CA ARG A 41 5.20 13.42 4.84
C ARG A 41 6.57 13.99 5.18
N GLU A 42 7.60 13.57 4.45
CA GLU A 42 8.99 13.92 4.66
C GLU A 42 9.77 13.92 3.33
N ASP A 43 11.01 14.39 3.34
CA ASP A 43 11.95 14.20 2.21
C ASP A 43 12.34 12.72 2.12
N ALA A 44 11.59 11.98 1.30
CA ALA A 44 11.80 10.55 1.13
C ALA A 44 13.16 10.21 0.52
N LEU A 45 13.75 11.08 -0.32
CA LEU A 45 15.07 10.84 -0.90
C LEU A 45 16.14 10.91 0.17
N ALA A 46 16.12 11.98 0.98
CA ALA A 46 17.07 12.14 2.08
C ALA A 46 16.93 11.05 3.14
N ARG A 47 15.69 10.63 3.46
CA ARG A 47 15.43 9.66 4.53
C ARG A 47 15.71 8.22 4.11
N TRP A 48 15.29 7.81 2.91
CA TRP A 48 15.25 6.39 2.54
C TRP A 48 16.34 5.97 1.56
N SER A 49 16.97 6.90 0.84
CA SER A 49 18.02 6.50 -0.09
C SER A 49 19.28 6.03 0.64
N ARG A 50 19.83 4.91 0.18
CA ARG A 50 21.14 4.40 0.64
C ARG A 50 22.20 4.45 -0.44
N ASP A 51 21.78 4.51 -1.70
CA ASP A 51 22.63 4.49 -2.87
C ASP A 51 21.91 5.15 -4.06
N VAL A 52 22.63 5.33 -5.16
CA VAL A 52 22.11 5.98 -6.37
C VAL A 52 20.98 5.20 -7.03
N ILE A 53 20.94 3.87 -6.87
CA ILE A 53 19.89 3.00 -7.44
C ILE A 53 18.60 3.21 -6.66
N GLU A 54 18.66 3.24 -5.33
CA GLU A 54 17.51 3.50 -4.47
C GLU A 54 17.00 4.94 -4.64
N SER A 55 17.90 5.93 -4.79
CA SER A 55 17.51 7.29 -5.19
C SER A 55 16.71 7.30 -6.49
N ALA A 56 17.17 6.58 -7.52
CA ALA A 56 16.46 6.49 -8.79
C ALA A 56 15.09 5.80 -8.65
N SER A 57 15.01 4.73 -7.86
CA SER A 57 13.74 4.05 -7.53
C SER A 57 12.75 4.98 -6.83
N ILE A 58 13.20 5.78 -5.86
CA ILE A 58 12.35 6.74 -5.13
C ILE A 58 11.86 7.86 -6.07
N MET A 59 12.74 8.40 -6.93
CA MET A 59 12.33 9.40 -7.93
C MET A 59 11.31 8.85 -8.92
N ALA A 60 11.49 7.61 -9.39
CA ALA A 60 10.53 6.94 -10.24
C ALA A 60 9.19 6.73 -9.51
N GLN A 61 9.23 6.30 -8.24
CA GLN A 61 8.04 6.14 -7.41
C GLN A 61 7.28 7.45 -7.26
N ALA A 62 7.97 8.55 -6.92
CA ALA A 62 7.36 9.88 -6.81
C ALA A 62 6.68 10.32 -8.11
N ARG A 63 7.30 10.05 -9.26
CA ARG A 63 6.69 10.35 -10.58
C ARG A 63 5.42 9.54 -10.81
N ILE A 64 5.41 8.25 -10.50
CA ILE A 64 4.22 7.40 -10.65
C ILE A 64 3.12 7.83 -9.66
N TYR A 65 3.50 8.15 -8.42
CA TYR A 65 2.60 8.55 -7.35
C TYR A 65 2.03 9.96 -7.51
N SER A 66 2.54 10.78 -8.43
CA SER A 66 1.89 12.05 -8.82
C SER A 66 0.44 11.89 -9.30
N ARG A 67 0.03 10.66 -9.64
CA ARG A 67 -1.34 10.32 -10.03
C ARG A 67 -2.25 10.00 -8.84
N LEU A 68 -1.73 9.88 -7.61
CA LEU A 68 -2.52 9.44 -6.45
C LEU A 68 -3.64 10.43 -6.12
N ASP A 69 -3.42 11.74 -6.25
CA ASP A 69 -4.47 12.74 -6.04
C ASP A 69 -5.62 12.54 -7.03
N HIS A 70 -5.30 12.38 -8.31
CA HIS A 70 -6.30 12.06 -9.33
C HIS A 70 -7.04 10.74 -9.07
N ILE A 71 -6.34 9.71 -8.60
CA ILE A 71 -6.96 8.43 -8.23
C ILE A 71 -7.93 8.61 -7.06
N ARG A 72 -7.54 9.38 -6.02
CA ARG A 72 -8.41 9.69 -4.87
C ARG A 72 -9.70 10.40 -5.31
N ASP A 73 -9.61 11.33 -6.25
CA ASP A 73 -10.77 12.08 -6.77
C ASP A 73 -11.73 11.22 -7.61
N LEU A 74 -11.25 10.09 -8.15
CA LEU A 74 -12.01 9.20 -9.02
C LEU A 74 -12.55 7.95 -8.31
N VAL A 75 -12.32 7.78 -7.01
CA VAL A 75 -12.82 6.60 -6.27
C VAL A 75 -14.35 6.57 -6.38
N PRO A 76 -14.94 5.54 -7.02
CA PRO A 76 -16.39 5.51 -7.22
C PRO A 76 -17.14 5.23 -5.91
N ASP A 77 -18.26 5.92 -5.72
CA ASP A 77 -19.19 5.69 -4.59
C ASP A 77 -20.01 4.40 -4.75
N ASP A 78 -20.19 3.93 -6.00
CA ASP A 78 -20.88 2.70 -6.36
C ASP A 78 -20.06 1.84 -7.33
N SER A 79 -20.56 0.64 -7.65
CA SER A 79 -19.90 -0.32 -8.54
C SER A 79 -20.38 -0.25 -9.99
N GLY A 80 -20.89 0.90 -10.44
CA GLY A 80 -21.32 1.12 -11.82
C GLY A 80 -20.17 0.95 -12.82
N LEU A 81 -20.44 0.29 -13.96
CA LEU A 81 -19.41 -0.01 -14.96
C LEU A 81 -18.79 1.25 -15.58
N ASP A 82 -19.56 2.33 -15.71
CA ASP A 82 -19.09 3.60 -16.30
C ASP A 82 -17.96 4.23 -15.46
N ALA A 83 -17.95 4.00 -14.15
CA ALA A 83 -16.92 4.49 -13.25
C ALA A 83 -15.66 3.60 -13.23
N VAL A 84 -15.74 2.37 -13.77
CA VAL A 84 -14.63 1.39 -13.74
C VAL A 84 -13.47 1.85 -14.60
N GLU A 85 -13.69 2.24 -15.86
CA GLU A 85 -12.61 2.53 -16.80
C GLU A 85 -11.74 3.73 -16.36
N PRO A 86 -12.32 4.91 -16.00
CA PRO A 86 -11.52 6.06 -15.59
C PRO A 86 -10.71 5.80 -14.31
N PHE A 87 -11.23 4.99 -13.40
CA PHE A 87 -10.63 4.74 -12.11
C PHE A 87 -9.63 3.58 -12.10
N LEU A 88 -10.00 2.44 -12.69
CA LEU A 88 -9.23 1.21 -12.58
C LEU A 88 -7.93 1.28 -13.38
N SER A 89 -7.92 1.97 -14.53
CA SER A 89 -6.72 2.13 -15.37
C SER A 89 -5.53 2.80 -14.64
N PRO A 90 -5.68 4.00 -14.04
CA PRO A 90 -4.60 4.62 -13.29
C PRO A 90 -4.25 3.81 -12.02
N LEU A 91 -5.23 3.20 -11.35
CA LEU A 91 -4.98 2.34 -10.19
C LEU A 91 -4.09 1.15 -10.56
N VAL A 92 -4.43 0.39 -11.61
CA VAL A 92 -3.64 -0.74 -12.13
C VAL A 92 -2.23 -0.31 -12.49
N THR A 93 -2.06 0.89 -13.06
CA THR A 93 -0.74 1.41 -13.44
C THR A 93 0.17 1.61 -12.22
N VAL A 94 -0.35 2.22 -11.15
CA VAL A 94 0.42 2.42 -9.90
C VAL A 94 0.68 1.07 -9.23
N SER A 95 -0.32 0.17 -9.20
CA SER A 95 -0.21 -1.19 -8.68
C SER A 95 0.87 -2.00 -9.40
N ALA A 96 0.91 -1.92 -10.73
CA ALA A 96 1.90 -2.62 -11.55
C ALA A 96 3.33 -2.17 -11.25
N PHE A 97 3.53 -0.87 -11.03
CA PHE A 97 4.82 -0.32 -10.63
C PHE A 97 5.26 -0.87 -9.27
N ASP A 98 4.39 -0.82 -8.26
CA ASP A 98 4.71 -1.24 -6.89
C ASP A 98 4.96 -2.75 -6.78
N LEU A 99 4.12 -3.57 -7.43
CA LEU A 99 4.35 -5.01 -7.51
C LEU A 99 5.67 -5.31 -8.25
N GLY A 100 6.02 -4.49 -9.24
CA GLY A 100 7.30 -4.54 -9.94
C GLY A 100 8.53 -4.34 -9.05
N GLN A 101 8.43 -3.61 -7.94
CA GLN A 101 9.54 -3.35 -7.03
C GLN A 101 9.98 -4.57 -6.20
N ASP A 102 9.22 -5.66 -6.22
CA ASP A 102 9.53 -6.90 -5.48
C ASP A 102 9.58 -6.75 -3.97
N ARG A 103 8.76 -5.82 -3.46
CA ARG A 103 8.62 -5.55 -2.04
C ARG A 103 7.21 -5.79 -1.50
N LEU A 104 6.19 -5.81 -2.36
CA LEU A 104 4.81 -6.15 -2.00
C LEU A 104 4.51 -7.56 -2.54
N ASN A 105 4.72 -8.57 -1.70
CA ASN A 105 4.70 -9.98 -2.13
C ASN A 105 3.38 -10.69 -1.85
N SER A 106 2.34 -9.95 -1.46
CA SER A 106 1.00 -10.51 -1.21
C SER A 106 -0.09 -9.47 -1.40
N PHE A 107 -1.32 -9.93 -1.63
CA PHE A 107 -2.50 -9.09 -1.65
C PHE A 107 -2.70 -8.34 -0.33
N GLY A 108 -2.39 -8.96 0.81
CA GLY A 108 -2.48 -8.31 2.13
C GLY A 108 -1.55 -7.10 2.25
N ALA A 109 -0.28 -7.24 1.87
CA ALA A 109 0.69 -6.14 1.89
C ALA A 109 0.32 -5.01 0.90
N TYR A 110 -0.16 -5.40 -0.29
CA TYR A 110 -0.69 -4.47 -1.28
C TYR A 110 -1.90 -3.71 -0.73
N ARG A 111 -2.91 -4.41 -0.20
CA ARG A 111 -4.11 -3.81 0.37
C ARG A 111 -3.77 -2.84 1.49
N PHE A 112 -2.88 -3.26 2.40
CA PHE A 112 -2.44 -2.45 3.52
C PHE A 112 -1.84 -1.11 3.06
N LEU A 113 -1.02 -1.11 2.02
CA LEU A 113 -0.46 0.13 1.47
C LEU A 113 -1.55 0.99 0.82
N TYR A 114 -2.35 0.41 -0.06
CA TYR A 114 -3.25 1.17 -0.93
C TYR A 114 -4.44 1.78 -0.18
N GLU A 115 -4.97 1.10 0.85
CA GLU A 115 -6.02 1.69 1.69
C GLU A 115 -5.52 2.91 2.46
N ARG A 116 -4.22 3.00 2.75
CA ARG A 116 -3.60 4.16 3.41
C ARG A 116 -3.20 5.26 2.43
N LEU A 117 -2.85 4.89 1.20
CA LEU A 117 -2.57 5.88 0.16
C LEU A 117 -3.85 6.54 -0.35
N ILE A 118 -4.96 5.81 -0.46
CA ILE A 118 -6.16 6.28 -1.17
C ILE A 118 -7.34 6.49 -0.21
N GLY A 119 -7.52 5.64 0.80
CA GLY A 119 -8.65 5.65 1.73
C GLY A 119 -9.42 4.33 1.75
N ALA A 120 -10.37 4.18 2.68
CA ALA A 120 -11.13 2.92 2.87
C ALA A 120 -11.97 2.53 1.65
N HIS A 121 -12.51 3.52 0.93
CA HIS A 121 -13.44 3.31 -0.19
C HIS A 121 -12.81 2.63 -1.41
N VAL A 122 -11.47 2.58 -1.49
CA VAL A 122 -10.78 1.85 -2.57
C VAL A 122 -10.88 0.33 -2.44
N ARG A 123 -11.14 -0.19 -1.23
CA ARG A 123 -11.01 -1.63 -0.91
C ARG A 123 -11.77 -2.58 -1.87
N PRO A 124 -13.01 -2.29 -2.30
CA PRO A 124 -13.73 -3.13 -3.27
C PRO A 124 -13.01 -3.26 -4.63
N TRP A 125 -12.21 -2.25 -4.99
CA TRP A 125 -11.51 -2.16 -6.28
C TRP A 125 -10.13 -2.80 -6.25
N LEU A 126 -9.56 -2.98 -5.06
CA LEU A 126 -8.21 -3.51 -4.89
C LEU A 126 -8.03 -4.95 -5.41
N PRO A 127 -8.97 -5.90 -5.22
CA PRO A 127 -8.87 -7.23 -5.81
C PRO A 127 -8.69 -7.19 -7.33
N ALA A 128 -9.54 -6.43 -8.03
CA ALA A 128 -9.50 -6.33 -9.49
C ALA A 128 -8.19 -5.69 -9.97
N ALA A 129 -7.80 -4.57 -9.35
CA ALA A 129 -6.56 -3.88 -9.69
C ALA A 129 -5.33 -4.75 -9.42
N PHE A 130 -5.31 -5.46 -8.30
CA PHE A 130 -4.23 -6.38 -7.94
C PHE A 130 -4.11 -7.53 -8.93
N CYS A 131 -5.22 -8.21 -9.26
CA CYS A 131 -5.21 -9.31 -10.21
C CYS A 131 -4.74 -8.86 -11.60
N ALA A 132 -5.22 -7.71 -12.08
CA ALA A 132 -4.77 -7.15 -13.35
C ALA A 132 -3.27 -6.85 -13.31
N ALA A 133 -2.80 -6.09 -12.32
CA ALA A 133 -1.40 -5.70 -12.19
C ALA A 133 -0.45 -6.89 -11.98
N ALA A 134 -0.86 -7.88 -11.19
CA ALA A 134 -0.10 -9.09 -10.91
C ALA A 134 -0.01 -10.03 -12.11
N ALA A 135 -0.94 -9.95 -13.07
CA ALA A 135 -0.93 -10.76 -14.28
C ALA A 135 -0.09 -10.17 -15.44
N LEU A 136 0.29 -8.89 -15.36
CA LEU A 136 0.98 -8.16 -16.43
C LEU A 136 2.35 -8.76 -16.79
N PRO A 137 2.75 -8.68 -18.07
CA PRO A 137 3.93 -9.39 -18.60
C PRO A 137 5.28 -8.82 -18.14
N HIS A 138 5.31 -7.63 -17.52
CA HIS A 138 6.55 -7.07 -16.96
C HIS A 138 7.04 -7.83 -15.73
N LEU A 139 6.16 -8.62 -15.08
CA LEU A 139 6.51 -9.49 -13.97
C LEU A 139 6.92 -10.88 -14.47
N HIS A 140 8.00 -11.41 -13.88
CA HIS A 140 8.42 -12.79 -14.11
C HIS A 140 7.26 -13.78 -13.82
N PRO A 141 7.02 -14.83 -14.64
CA PRO A 141 5.90 -15.75 -14.46
C PRO A 141 5.77 -16.33 -13.05
N GLU A 142 6.88 -16.68 -12.43
CA GLU A 142 6.88 -17.22 -11.07
C GLU A 142 6.39 -16.20 -10.03
N LYS A 143 6.72 -14.93 -10.22
CA LYS A 143 6.24 -13.85 -9.35
C LYS A 143 4.74 -13.63 -9.52
N ARG A 144 4.24 -13.68 -10.77
CA ARG A 144 2.80 -13.63 -11.05
C ARG A 144 2.06 -14.74 -10.33
N ARG A 145 2.59 -15.97 -10.38
CA ARG A 145 2.05 -17.13 -9.66
C ARG A 145 1.95 -16.87 -8.16
N VAL A 146 3.04 -16.44 -7.51
CA VAL A 146 3.06 -16.16 -6.08
C VAL A 146 2.05 -15.07 -5.70
N LEU A 147 2.01 -13.97 -6.46
CA LEU A 147 1.08 -12.87 -6.21
C LEU A 147 -0.38 -13.31 -6.37
N LEU A 148 -0.72 -13.97 -7.47
CA LEU A 148 -2.10 -14.41 -7.73
C LEU A 148 -2.57 -15.51 -6.77
N GLN A 149 -1.66 -16.31 -6.20
CA GLN A 149 -1.98 -17.27 -5.13
C GLN A 149 -2.13 -16.62 -3.75
N SER A 150 -1.74 -15.36 -3.59
CA SER A 150 -1.79 -14.66 -2.30
C SER A 150 -3.13 -14.00 -1.99
N ILE A 151 -4.00 -13.81 -2.99
CA ILE A 151 -5.37 -13.34 -2.79
C ILE A 151 -6.26 -14.56 -2.51
N SER A 152 -7.07 -14.49 -1.45
CA SER A 152 -8.04 -15.55 -1.16
C SER A 152 -9.33 -15.33 -1.96
N GLU A 153 -10.05 -16.43 -2.22
CA GLU A 153 -11.39 -16.36 -2.79
C GLU A 153 -12.29 -15.43 -1.96
N ALA A 154 -12.29 -15.58 -0.64
CA ALA A 154 -13.08 -14.76 0.28
C ALA A 154 -12.77 -13.25 0.17
N ALA A 155 -11.54 -12.87 -0.16
CA ALA A 155 -11.19 -11.46 -0.42
C ALA A 155 -11.69 -11.01 -1.80
N ALA A 156 -11.55 -11.85 -2.82
CA ALA A 156 -12.03 -11.54 -4.17
C ALA A 156 -13.56 -11.49 -4.29
N THR A 157 -14.28 -12.24 -3.45
CA THR A 157 -15.74 -12.37 -3.46
C THR A 157 -16.41 -11.79 -2.21
N ALA A 158 -15.69 -10.95 -1.45
CA ALA A 158 -16.20 -10.35 -0.23
C ALA A 158 -17.54 -9.62 -0.51
N PRO A 159 -18.62 -9.92 0.24
CA PRO A 159 -19.93 -9.29 0.02
C PRO A 159 -19.93 -7.79 0.37
N GLY A 160 -18.92 -7.34 1.10
CA GLY A 160 -18.69 -5.94 1.42
C GLY A 160 -17.32 -5.76 2.06
N TRP A 161 -16.81 -4.54 1.96
CA TRP A 161 -15.58 -4.11 2.63
C TRP A 161 -15.93 -3.14 3.75
N SER A 162 -15.09 -3.07 4.77
CA SER A 162 -15.23 -2.04 5.81
C SER A 162 -15.12 -0.65 5.16
N ASN A 163 -15.98 0.29 5.55
CA ASN A 163 -15.87 1.71 5.19
C ASN A 163 -15.07 2.51 6.23
N ARG A 164 -14.50 1.85 7.26
CA ARG A 164 -13.70 2.54 8.29
C ARG A 164 -12.33 2.87 7.74
N GLU A 165 -11.93 4.13 7.83
CA GLU A 165 -10.59 4.57 7.45
C GLU A 165 -9.48 3.85 8.24
N PRO A 166 -8.32 3.58 7.61
CA PRO A 166 -7.17 3.07 8.34
C PRO A 166 -6.70 4.11 9.36
N VAL A 167 -6.27 3.64 10.53
CA VAL A 167 -5.91 4.53 11.66
C VAL A 167 -4.44 4.43 12.05
N PHE A 168 -3.77 3.34 11.70
CA PHE A 168 -2.34 3.15 11.92
C PHE A 168 -1.58 3.43 10.63
N PHE A 169 -0.68 4.40 10.67
CA PHE A 169 0.24 4.67 9.56
C PHE A 169 1.68 4.47 10.04
N PRO A 170 2.38 3.41 9.58
CA PRO A 170 3.72 3.14 10.06
C PRO A 170 4.70 4.23 9.59
N GLU A 171 5.49 4.72 10.53
CA GLU A 171 6.51 5.75 10.30
C GLU A 171 7.92 5.13 10.28
N TRP A 172 8.90 5.93 9.86
CA TRP A 172 10.30 5.60 10.04
C TRP A 172 10.60 5.39 11.54
N VAL A 173 11.36 4.33 11.83
CA VAL A 173 11.83 4.04 13.18
C VAL A 173 13.35 4.00 13.12
N ASP A 174 14.00 4.92 13.84
CA ASP A 174 15.44 4.93 13.95
C ASP A 174 15.94 3.63 14.57
N LYS A 175 17.08 3.14 14.06
CA LYS A 175 17.75 2.02 14.72
C LYS A 175 18.19 2.49 16.09
N VAL A 176 17.61 1.92 17.14
CA VAL A 176 18.16 2.05 18.48
C VAL A 176 19.51 1.34 18.48
N GLU A 177 20.60 2.09 18.57
CA GLU A 177 21.91 1.50 18.83
C GLU A 177 21.85 0.82 20.19
N ALA A 178 21.83 -0.51 20.20
CA ALA A 178 21.96 -1.26 21.43
C ALA A 178 23.38 -1.02 21.95
N ARG A 179 23.52 -0.11 22.92
CA ARG A 179 24.73 -0.04 23.75
C ARG A 179 24.84 -1.38 24.46
N LEU A 180 25.77 -2.22 24.01
CA LEU A 180 26.19 -3.38 24.78
C LEU A 180 26.73 -2.83 26.11
N PRO A 181 26.28 -3.36 27.27
CA PRO A 181 26.91 -3.02 28.54
C PRO A 181 28.37 -3.46 28.48
N ASN A 182 29.27 -2.51 28.72
CA ASN A 182 30.72 -2.75 28.83
C ASN A 182 31.04 -3.73 29.96
#